data_AF-A0A3B8PXQ0-F1
#
_entry.id   AF-A0A3B8PXQ0-F1
#
_cell.length_a   1.000
_cell.length_b   1.000
_cell.length_c   1.000
_cell.angle_alpha   90.00
_cell.angle_beta   90.00
_cell.angle_gamma   90.00
#
_symmetry.space_group_name_H-M   'P 1'
#
loop_
_entity.id
_entity.type
_entity.pdbx_description
1 polymer ?
#
loop_
_entity_poly.entity_id
_entity_poly.type
_entity_poly.pdbx_seq_one_letter_code
_entity_poly.pdbx_strand_id
1 'polypeptide(L)'
;RAKAARGTAKGGVPSGKELSERLASNGAGTGDVQVSMAWNNGNDIDVAVACPSGELIFFGHKRSACRGQLDIDRNAGGPTDLSPVENIFWATGDAPKGRFAVLVKHYANHGFPDPTGFIVRVSVDGQTREFRGMVTANQPPVTVHQFTRR
;
A
#
# COMPACT_ATOMS: atom_id res chain seq x y z
N ARG A 1 -19.22 -28.69 -17.24
CA ARG A 1 -19.46 -27.40 -16.54
C ARG A 1 -18.50 -27.32 -15.37
N ALA A 2 -17.41 -26.57 -15.51
CA ALA A 2 -16.42 -26.41 -14.43
C ALA A 2 -16.94 -25.41 -13.41
N LYS A 3 -17.14 -25.83 -12.16
CA LYS A 3 -17.28 -24.91 -11.02
C LYS A 3 -15.91 -24.29 -10.77
N ALA A 4 -15.80 -22.98 -10.96
CA ALA A 4 -14.66 -22.22 -10.48
C ALA A 4 -14.56 -22.39 -8.96
N ALA A 5 -13.41 -22.87 -8.49
CA ALA A 5 -13.09 -22.92 -7.08
C ALA A 5 -13.07 -21.47 -6.55
N ARG A 6 -13.96 -21.16 -5.60
CA ARG A 6 -13.80 -19.96 -4.76
C ARG A 6 -12.52 -20.17 -3.96
N GLY A 7 -11.44 -19.49 -4.35
CA GLY A 7 -10.22 -19.44 -3.57
C GLY A 7 -10.56 -18.91 -2.19
N THR A 8 -10.34 -19.73 -1.16
CA THR A 8 -10.40 -19.30 0.22
C THR A 8 -9.35 -18.20 0.41
N ALA A 9 -9.78 -16.98 0.77
CA ALA A 9 -8.89 -15.93 1.22
C ALA A 9 -7.94 -16.52 2.28
N LYS A 10 -6.62 -16.41 2.09
CA LYS A 10 -5.67 -16.78 3.14
C LYS A 10 -5.94 -15.83 4.32
N GLY A 11 -6.58 -16.30 5.37
CA GLY A 11 -6.99 -15.50 6.54
C GLY A 11 -5.83 -14.98 7.41
N GLY A 12 -4.77 -14.42 6.83
CA GLY A 12 -3.60 -13.91 7.53
C GLY A 12 -2.87 -12.81 6.75
N VAL A 13 -1.88 -12.17 7.38
CA VAL A 13 -1.10 -11.10 6.74
C VAL A 13 -0.16 -11.67 5.66
N PRO A 14 -0.07 -11.08 4.45
CA PRO A 14 0.87 -11.53 3.42
C PRO A 14 2.33 -11.57 3.92
N SER A 15 3.12 -12.51 3.40
CA SER A 15 4.57 -12.53 3.58
C SER A 15 5.25 -11.43 2.74
N GLY A 16 6.50 -11.09 3.08
CA GLY A 16 7.31 -10.18 2.25
C GLY A 16 7.58 -10.75 0.85
N LYS A 17 7.61 -12.08 0.70
CA LYS A 17 7.70 -12.75 -0.61
C LYS A 17 6.44 -12.53 -1.44
N GLU A 18 5.26 -12.74 -0.86
CA GLU A 18 3.99 -12.47 -1.54
C GLU A 18 3.85 -11.01 -1.94
N LEU A 19 4.31 -10.06 -1.11
CA LEU A 19 4.37 -8.64 -1.49
C LEU A 19 5.25 -8.42 -2.72
N SER A 20 6.48 -8.96 -2.73
CA SER A 20 7.39 -8.83 -3.88
C SER A 20 6.79 -9.40 -5.17
N GLU A 21 6.16 -10.57 -5.09
CA GLU A 21 5.53 -11.22 -6.23
C GLU A 21 4.40 -10.37 -6.81
N ARG A 22 3.52 -9.83 -5.95
CA ARG A 22 2.43 -8.96 -6.39
C ARG A 22 2.95 -7.69 -7.04
N LEU A 23 3.96 -7.05 -6.47
CA LEU A 23 4.57 -5.85 -7.05
C LEU A 23 5.11 -6.14 -8.46
N ALA A 24 5.84 -7.24 -8.63
CA ALA A 24 6.36 -7.65 -9.92
C ALA A 24 5.23 -7.94 -10.93
N SER A 25 4.20 -8.70 -10.54
CA SER A 25 3.07 -9.03 -11.41
C SER A 25 2.20 -7.83 -11.80
N ASN A 26 2.25 -6.75 -11.02
CA ASN A 26 1.50 -5.52 -11.29
C ASN A 26 2.34 -4.41 -11.94
N GLY A 27 3.63 -4.67 -12.22
CA GLY A 27 4.51 -3.69 -12.86
C GLY A 27 4.79 -2.46 -11.99
N ALA A 28 4.96 -2.66 -10.67
CA ALA A 28 5.17 -1.59 -9.72
C ALA A 28 6.41 -0.74 -10.06
N GLY A 29 6.25 0.58 -10.08
CA GLY A 29 7.34 1.54 -10.13
C GLY A 29 8.21 1.49 -8.88
N THR A 30 9.46 1.93 -9.04
CA THR A 30 10.48 1.93 -7.98
C THR A 30 11.42 3.13 -8.14
N GLY A 31 12.27 3.38 -7.14
CA GLY A 31 13.26 4.44 -7.16
C GLY A 31 13.79 4.77 -5.77
N ASP A 32 14.07 6.05 -5.54
CA ASP A 32 14.68 6.56 -4.29
C ASP A 32 13.86 6.20 -3.05
N VAL A 33 12.53 6.34 -3.15
CA VAL A 33 11.59 6.01 -2.09
C VAL A 33 10.47 5.18 -2.69
N GLN A 34 10.16 4.05 -2.04
CA GLN A 34 9.05 3.20 -2.42
C GLN A 34 8.32 2.71 -1.17
N VAL A 35 7.00 2.87 -1.15
CA VAL A 35 6.10 2.43 -0.10
C VAL A 35 5.08 1.51 -0.72
N SER A 36 5.12 0.23 -0.38
CA SER A 36 4.25 -0.79 -0.94
C SER A 36 3.46 -1.49 0.15
N MET A 37 2.20 -1.82 -0.13
CA MET A 37 1.34 -2.51 0.83
C MET A 37 0.66 -3.72 0.19
N ALA A 38 0.41 -4.77 0.97
CA ALA A 38 -0.43 -5.89 0.55
C ALA A 38 -1.30 -6.41 1.70
N TRP A 39 -2.47 -6.97 1.34
CA TRP A 39 -3.40 -7.62 2.26
C TRP A 39 -4.06 -8.84 1.60
N ASN A 40 -4.79 -9.68 2.35
CA ASN A 40 -5.32 -10.98 1.88
C ASN A 40 -6.85 -11.08 1.95
N ASN A 41 -7.56 -10.01 1.63
CA ASN A 41 -9.00 -10.05 1.45
C ASN A 41 -9.44 -9.00 0.44
N GLY A 42 -10.74 -8.92 0.24
CA GLY A 42 -11.33 -8.03 -0.73
C GLY A 42 -11.72 -6.64 -0.24
N ASN A 43 -11.40 -6.30 1.01
CA ASN A 43 -11.64 -4.95 1.50
C ASN A 43 -10.75 -3.94 0.77
N ASP A 44 -11.19 -2.69 0.74
CA ASP A 44 -10.45 -1.57 0.16
C ASP A 44 -9.58 -0.94 1.24
N ILE A 45 -8.27 -1.14 1.14
CA ILE A 45 -7.27 -0.69 2.11
C ILE A 45 -6.30 0.22 1.38
N ASP A 46 -6.25 1.48 1.79
CA ASP A 46 -5.40 2.49 1.18
C ASP A 46 -4.08 2.63 1.93
N VAL A 47 -2.99 2.79 1.19
CA VAL A 47 -1.77 3.43 1.66
C VAL A 47 -1.76 4.90 1.24
N ALA A 48 -1.36 5.77 2.15
CA ALA A 48 -1.12 7.18 1.87
C ALA A 48 0.26 7.61 2.37
N VAL A 49 0.89 8.55 1.68
CA VAL A 49 2.19 9.09 2.10
C VAL A 49 2.14 10.61 2.11
N ALA A 50 2.43 11.21 3.26
CA ALA A 50 2.74 12.63 3.34
C ALA A 50 4.21 12.83 3.00
N CYS A 51 4.50 13.63 1.97
CA CYS A 51 5.87 13.98 1.59
C CYS A 51 6.39 15.17 2.40
N PRO A 52 7.69 15.55 2.29
CA PRO A 52 8.28 16.65 3.04
C PRO A 52 7.59 18.01 2.90
N SER A 53 6.89 18.27 1.80
CA SER A 53 6.09 19.51 1.65
C SER A 53 4.83 19.53 2.52
N GLY A 54 4.42 18.38 3.07
CA GLY A 54 3.15 18.17 3.75
C GLY A 54 2.02 17.69 2.82
N GLU A 55 2.23 17.70 1.50
CA GLU A 55 1.27 17.18 0.53
C GLU A 55 1.09 15.66 0.68
N LEU A 56 -0.17 15.21 0.58
CA LEU A 56 -0.54 13.81 0.72
C LEU A 56 -0.71 13.15 -0.65
N ILE A 57 -0.08 12.00 -0.85
CA ILE A 57 -0.35 11.10 -1.96
C ILE A 57 -1.28 10.00 -1.45
N PHE A 58 -2.44 9.85 -2.10
CA PHE A 58 -3.48 8.86 -1.76
C PHE A 58 -4.40 8.62 -2.98
N PHE A 59 -5.38 7.72 -2.89
CA PHE A 59 -6.26 7.34 -4.01
C PHE A 59 -6.88 8.54 -4.75
N GLY A 60 -7.28 9.60 -4.03
CA GLY A 60 -7.88 10.82 -4.58
C GLY A 60 -6.87 11.86 -5.09
N HIS A 61 -5.57 11.66 -4.83
CA HIS A 61 -4.50 12.56 -5.24
C HIS A 61 -3.22 11.75 -5.52
N LYS A 62 -3.20 11.11 -6.70
CA LYS A 62 -2.20 10.08 -7.03
C LYS A 62 -0.84 10.61 -7.45
N ARG A 63 -0.73 11.87 -7.87
CA ARG A 63 0.52 12.49 -8.31
C ARG A 63 0.73 13.77 -7.53
N SER A 64 1.85 13.88 -6.83
CA SER A 64 2.16 15.02 -5.96
C SER A 64 3.16 15.96 -6.60
N ALA A 65 3.12 17.24 -6.24
CA ALA A 65 4.16 18.22 -6.57
C ALA A 65 5.54 17.84 -5.96
N CYS A 66 5.57 17.01 -4.92
CA CYS A 66 6.79 16.32 -4.44
C CYS A 66 7.31 15.23 -5.40
N ARG A 67 6.76 15.07 -6.61
CA ARG A 67 7.14 14.08 -7.62
C ARG A 67 6.89 12.61 -7.26
N GLY A 68 6.09 12.36 -6.22
CA GLY A 68 5.68 11.01 -5.86
C GLY A 68 4.42 10.59 -6.60
N GLN A 69 4.27 9.29 -6.83
CA GLN A 69 3.14 8.71 -7.55
C GLN A 69 2.59 7.45 -6.86
N LEU A 70 1.27 7.40 -6.66
CA LEU A 70 0.50 6.16 -6.46
C LEU A 70 0.20 5.55 -7.84
N ASP A 71 0.89 4.47 -8.19
CA ASP A 71 0.76 3.83 -9.51
C ASP A 71 -0.07 2.54 -9.48
N ILE A 72 -0.12 1.87 -8.34
CA ILE A 72 -0.98 0.73 -8.10
C ILE A 72 -1.88 1.04 -6.90
N ASP A 73 -3.18 0.98 -7.16
CA ASP A 73 -4.29 1.20 -6.24
C ASP A 73 -5.29 0.08 -6.52
N ARG A 74 -5.45 -0.85 -5.57
CA ARG A 74 -6.21 -2.09 -5.77
C ARG A 74 -7.43 -2.09 -4.85
N ASN A 75 -8.53 -2.56 -5.42
CA ASN A 75 -9.88 -2.60 -4.83
C ASN A 75 -10.63 -1.26 -4.78
N ALA A 76 -10.03 -0.12 -5.16
CA ALA A 76 -10.76 1.14 -5.32
C ALA A 76 -12.02 0.99 -6.21
N GLY A 77 -13.20 1.16 -5.61
CA GLY A 77 -14.49 1.15 -6.32
C GLY A 77 -14.95 -0.22 -6.89
N GLY A 78 -14.19 -1.30 -6.67
CA GLY A 78 -14.43 -2.64 -7.24
C GLY A 78 -13.94 -2.83 -8.70
N PRO A 79 -13.93 -4.06 -9.28
CA PRO A 79 -14.14 -5.37 -8.67
C PRO A 79 -13.01 -5.74 -7.70
N THR A 80 -13.28 -6.74 -6.86
CA THR A 80 -12.46 -7.06 -5.70
C THR A 80 -11.42 -8.16 -5.98
N ASP A 81 -10.14 -7.85 -5.79
CA ASP A 81 -9.02 -8.78 -5.77
C ASP A 81 -8.82 -9.35 -4.36
N LEU A 82 -8.45 -10.64 -4.27
CA LEU A 82 -8.12 -11.34 -3.01
C LEU A 82 -6.61 -11.35 -2.71
N SER A 83 -5.79 -10.94 -3.67
CA SER A 83 -4.33 -10.77 -3.56
C SER A 83 -3.88 -9.31 -3.80
N PRO A 84 -4.57 -8.30 -3.24
CA PRO A 84 -4.32 -6.90 -3.58
C PRO A 84 -2.94 -6.40 -3.14
N VAL A 85 -2.50 -5.37 -3.83
CA VAL A 85 -1.24 -4.64 -3.58
C VAL A 85 -1.43 -3.18 -3.93
N GLU A 86 -0.78 -2.29 -3.18
CA GLU A 86 -0.64 -0.88 -3.53
C GLU A 86 0.82 -0.45 -3.54
N ASN A 87 1.12 0.60 -4.29
CA ASN A 87 2.47 1.11 -4.43
C ASN A 87 2.49 2.63 -4.64
N ILE A 88 3.22 3.33 -3.76
CA ILE A 88 3.59 4.74 -3.91
C ILE A 88 5.10 4.80 -4.06
N PHE A 89 5.60 5.48 -5.09
CA PHE A 89 7.03 5.60 -5.31
C PHE A 89 7.45 6.99 -5.80
N TRP A 90 8.73 7.27 -5.63
CA TRP A 90 9.46 8.35 -6.28
C TRP A 90 10.54 7.72 -7.13
N ALA A 91 10.60 8.09 -8.41
CA ALA A 91 11.64 7.59 -9.30
C ALA A 91 13.04 8.02 -8.81
N THR A 92 14.08 7.38 -9.34
CA THR A 92 15.46 7.71 -8.98
C THR A 92 15.78 9.18 -9.25
N GLY A 93 16.27 9.90 -8.25
CA GLY A 93 16.54 11.35 -8.30
C GLY A 93 15.32 12.24 -8.04
N ASP A 94 14.13 11.65 -7.87
CA ASP A 94 12.89 12.40 -7.69
C ASP A 94 12.50 12.63 -6.22
N ALA A 95 12.90 11.75 -5.31
CA ALA A 95 12.48 11.88 -3.92
C ALA A 95 13.10 13.15 -3.29
N PRO A 96 12.30 14.03 -2.67
CA PRO A 96 12.84 15.14 -1.90
C PRO A 96 13.51 14.64 -0.62
N LYS A 97 14.46 15.43 -0.12
CA LYS A 97 14.98 15.27 1.24
C LYS A 97 13.95 15.78 2.25
N GLY A 98 13.97 15.23 3.46
CA GLY A 98 13.09 15.64 4.55
C GLY A 98 12.20 14.52 5.07
N ARG A 99 11.17 14.90 5.81
CA ARG A 99 10.34 13.97 6.58
C ARG A 99 9.16 13.46 5.76
N PHE A 100 8.97 12.14 5.79
CA PHE A 100 7.83 11.45 5.22
C PHE A 100 7.02 10.78 6.32
N ALA A 101 5.71 10.61 6.11
CA ALA A 101 4.85 9.80 6.96
C ALA A 101 4.02 8.83 6.12
N VAL A 102 4.04 7.56 6.49
CA VAL A 102 3.28 6.48 5.84
C VAL A 102 2.06 6.17 6.69
N LEU A 103 0.89 6.23 6.09
CA LEU A 103 -0.39 5.96 6.72
C LEU A 103 -1.11 4.82 6.02
N VAL A 104 -1.91 4.07 6.77
CA VAL A 104 -2.81 3.04 6.24
C VAL A 104 -4.23 3.31 6.73
N LYS A 105 -5.20 3.17 5.84
CA LYS A 105 -6.62 3.37 6.14
C LYS A 105 -7.44 2.22 5.59
N HIS A 106 -8.41 1.75 6.37
CA HIS A 106 -9.49 0.93 5.83
C HIS A 106 -10.50 1.85 5.13
N TYR A 107 -10.46 1.92 3.80
CA TYR A 107 -11.28 2.86 3.03
C TYR A 107 -12.74 2.42 2.93
N ALA A 108 -12.96 1.18 2.47
CA ALA A 108 -14.28 0.60 2.32
C ALA A 108 -14.29 -0.88 2.69
N ASN A 109 -15.32 -1.29 3.44
CA ASN A 109 -15.59 -2.69 3.69
C ASN A 109 -16.47 -3.24 2.56
N HIS A 110 -15.94 -4.21 1.81
CA HIS A 110 -16.62 -4.85 0.68
C HIS A 110 -17.31 -6.17 1.08
N GLY A 111 -17.62 -6.34 2.35
CA GLY A 111 -18.23 -7.55 2.90
C GLY A 111 -17.23 -8.66 3.25
N PHE A 112 -15.94 -8.33 3.39
CA PHE A 112 -14.90 -9.27 3.81
C PHE A 112 -14.56 -9.11 5.30
N PRO A 113 -13.92 -10.14 5.93
CA PRO A 113 -13.57 -10.09 7.34
C PRO A 113 -12.83 -8.80 7.74
N ASP A 114 -13.21 -8.26 8.89
CA ASP A 114 -12.68 -7.04 9.50
C ASP A 114 -12.32 -7.38 10.98
N PRO A 115 -11.08 -7.12 11.46
CA PRO A 115 -10.01 -6.36 10.83
C PRO A 115 -9.34 -7.02 9.62
N THR A 116 -8.84 -6.16 8.72
CA THR A 116 -7.98 -6.55 7.59
C THR A 116 -6.51 -6.46 8.01
N GLY A 117 -5.80 -7.59 8.00
CA GLY A 117 -4.36 -7.64 8.24
C GLY A 117 -3.56 -7.23 7.01
N PHE A 118 -2.50 -6.44 7.20
CA PHE A 118 -1.67 -5.90 6.12
C PHE A 118 -0.16 -5.97 6.43
N ILE A 119 0.65 -5.94 5.37
CA ILE A 119 2.08 -5.68 5.41
C ILE A 119 2.38 -4.41 4.61
N VAL A 120 3.23 -3.53 5.14
CA VAL A 120 3.81 -2.38 4.45
C VAL A 120 5.32 -2.56 4.37
N ARG A 121 5.90 -2.35 3.19
CA ARG A 121 7.34 -2.25 2.98
C ARG A 121 7.70 -0.82 2.59
N VAL A 122 8.68 -0.25 3.30
CA VAL A 122 9.25 1.07 2.99
C VAL A 122 10.70 0.86 2.57
N SER A 123 11.03 1.26 1.34
CA SER A 123 12.39 1.34 0.81
C SER A 123 12.81 2.80 0.72
N VAL A 124 13.99 3.13 1.24
CA VAL A 124 14.60 4.47 1.18
C VAL A 124 16.06 4.29 0.80
N ASP A 125 16.44 4.77 -0.38
CA ASP A 125 17.80 4.70 -0.91
C ASP A 125 18.40 3.27 -0.84
N GLY A 126 17.58 2.28 -1.20
CA GLY A 126 17.92 0.86 -1.18
C GLY A 126 17.80 0.17 0.19
N GLN A 127 17.59 0.90 1.28
CA GLN A 127 17.34 0.32 2.60
C GLN A 127 15.86 0.02 2.82
N THR A 128 15.54 -1.22 3.13
CA THR A 128 14.16 -1.68 3.27
C THR A 128 13.80 -1.97 4.73
N ARG A 129 12.58 -1.60 5.14
CA ARG A 129 11.93 -2.02 6.39
C ARG A 129 10.52 -2.52 6.11
N GLU A 130 10.09 -3.55 6.84
CA GLU A 130 8.74 -4.08 6.77
C GLU A 130 8.00 -3.87 8.09
N PHE A 131 6.71 -3.55 7.98
CA PHE A 131 5.81 -3.30 9.08
C PHE A 131 4.55 -4.14 8.86
N ARG A 132 3.99 -4.70 9.92
CA ARG A 132 2.75 -5.49 9.88
C ARG A 132 1.74 -4.87 10.83
N GLY A 133 0.48 -4.94 10.47
CA GLY A 133 -0.59 -4.40 11.29
C GLY A 133 -1.97 -4.91 10.88
N MET A 134 -2.97 -4.34 11.51
CA MET A 134 -4.39 -4.57 11.23
C MET A 134 -5.11 -3.24 11.15
N VAL A 135 -6.09 -3.14 10.26
CA VAL A 135 -6.99 -1.98 10.19
C VAL A 135 -8.45 -2.41 10.18
N THR A 136 -9.30 -1.63 10.85
CA THR A 136 -10.75 -1.86 10.95
C THR A 136 -11.53 -0.74 10.27
N ALA A 137 -12.71 -1.05 9.71
CA ALA A 137 -13.56 -0.05 9.11
C ALA A 137 -13.93 1.07 10.10
N ASN A 138 -14.06 2.30 9.60
CA ASN A 138 -14.38 3.51 10.38
C ASN A 138 -13.32 3.97 11.40
N GLN A 139 -12.17 3.30 11.50
CA GLN A 139 -11.07 3.83 12.30
C GLN A 139 -10.35 4.98 11.57
N PRO A 140 -9.78 5.96 12.29
CA PRO A 140 -8.90 6.96 11.70
C PRO A 140 -7.67 6.32 11.01
N PRO A 141 -7.06 6.95 10.00
CA PRO A 141 -5.81 6.47 9.40
C PRO A 141 -4.73 6.22 10.46
N VAL A 142 -4.05 5.08 10.37
CA VAL A 142 -2.98 4.70 11.29
C VAL A 142 -1.65 5.09 10.66
N THR A 143 -0.82 5.85 11.40
CA THR A 143 0.57 6.08 10.98
C THR A 143 1.39 4.83 11.25
N VAL A 144 1.89 4.20 10.19
CA VAL A 144 2.68 2.96 10.27
C VAL A 144 4.16 3.28 10.46
N HIS A 145 4.66 4.31 9.78
CA HIS A 145 6.06 4.71 9.88
C HIS A 145 6.26 6.19 9.57
N GLN A 146 7.31 6.76 10.14
CA GLN A 146 7.83 8.08 9.77
C GLN A 146 9.33 7.96 9.63
N PHE A 147 9.87 8.56 8.56
CA PHE A 147 11.30 8.56 8.30
C PHE A 147 11.73 9.91 7.75
N THR A 148 13.04 10.18 7.83
CA THR A 148 13.65 11.36 7.22
C THR A 148 14.69 10.89 6.22
N ARG A 149 14.51 11.24 4.94
CA ARG A 149 15.51 11.03 3.90
C ARG A 149 16.54 12.17 3.92
N ARG A 150 17.83 11.83 3.90
CA ARG A 150 18.94 12.79 4.11
C ARG A 150 19.66 13.17 2.84
#